data_AF-A0A319CMZ0-F1
#
_entry.id   AF-A0A319CMZ0-F1
#
_cell.length_a   1.000
_cell.length_b   1.000
_cell.length_c   1.000
_cell.angle_alpha   90.00
_cell.angle_beta   90.00
_cell.angle_gamma   90.00
#
_symmetry.space_group_name_H-M   'P 1'
#
loop_
_entity.id
_entity.type
_entity.pdbx_description
1 polymer ?
#
loop_
_entity_poly.entity_id
_entity_poly.type
_entity_poly.pdbx_seq_one_letter_code
_entity_poly.pdbx_strand_id
1 'polypeptide(L)'
;MSASPASSAGGETKSADQIHFRFCRECSNLLYPKEDRVNNRLMFTCRTCHVGEPATSYCVYQNKLNTQVGDTAGVTTDVGSDPTVCLPGFCDRCGEEITCFVCESWSEESWSEEDYDDFMMN
;
A
#
# COMPACT_ATOMS: atom_id res chain seq x y z
N MET A 1 -1.83 8.69 22.10
CA MET A 1 -2.16 7.26 21.95
C MET A 1 -2.05 6.94 20.46
N SER A 2 -1.06 6.18 20.02
CA SER A 2 -0.82 5.89 18.60
C SER A 2 -1.58 4.63 18.22
N ALA A 3 -2.66 4.75 17.45
CA ALA A 3 -3.40 3.60 16.93
C ALA A 3 -2.86 3.23 15.54
N SER A 4 -2.49 1.97 15.34
CA SER A 4 -2.17 1.41 14.03
C SER A 4 -3.42 1.41 13.14
N PRO A 5 -3.29 1.63 11.81
CA PRO A 5 -4.45 1.61 10.93
C PRO A 5 -4.99 0.18 10.80
N ALA A 6 -6.30 0.04 10.95
CA ALA A 6 -7.04 -1.19 10.64
C ALA A 6 -7.49 -1.14 9.17
N SER A 7 -7.34 -2.25 8.45
CA SER A 7 -7.84 -2.40 7.09
C SER A 7 -9.37 -2.42 7.07
N SER A 8 -9.97 -1.48 6.34
CA SER A 8 -11.42 -1.40 6.14
C SER A 8 -11.93 -2.57 5.30
N ALA A 9 -13.05 -3.14 5.72
CA ALA A 9 -13.68 -4.33 5.14
C ALA A 9 -14.41 -4.02 3.82
N GLY A 10 -14.13 -4.83 2.79
CA GLY A 10 -14.90 -4.91 1.55
C GLY A 10 -14.34 -5.98 0.60
N GLY A 11 -15.03 -7.13 0.49
CA GLY A 11 -14.76 -8.19 -0.49
C GLY A 11 -14.08 -9.45 0.08
N GLU A 12 -14.88 -10.50 0.29
CA GLU A 12 -14.42 -11.84 0.68
C GLU A 12 -13.61 -12.50 -0.44
N THR A 13 -12.30 -12.31 -0.45
CA THR A 13 -11.37 -13.26 -1.07
C THR A 13 -10.49 -13.82 0.04
N LYS A 14 -10.41 -15.16 0.13
CA LYS A 14 -9.68 -15.90 1.16
C LYS A 14 -8.31 -15.27 1.41
N SER A 15 -8.15 -14.63 2.56
CA SER A 15 -6.91 -14.10 3.14
C SER A 15 -5.95 -15.22 3.58
N ALA A 16 -5.82 -16.27 2.77
CA ALA A 16 -4.95 -17.41 3.04
C ALA A 16 -3.49 -17.13 2.63
N ASP A 17 -3.27 -16.03 1.92
CA ASP A 17 -2.03 -15.77 1.18
C ASP A 17 -1.28 -14.53 1.68
N GLN A 18 -1.60 -14.06 2.89
CA GLN A 18 -0.87 -12.98 3.54
C GLN A 18 0.11 -13.58 4.55
N ILE A 19 1.41 -13.41 4.27
CA ILE A 19 2.46 -13.79 5.21
C ILE A 19 2.49 -12.75 6.32
N HIS A 20 2.27 -13.20 7.56
CA HIS A 20 2.34 -12.34 8.73
C HIS A 20 3.71 -12.43 9.39
N PHE A 21 4.38 -11.29 9.51
CA PHE A 21 5.57 -11.16 10.36
C PHE A 21 5.18 -11.28 11.83
N ARG A 22 5.98 -12.03 12.59
CA ARG A 22 5.75 -12.30 14.01
C ARG A 22 6.83 -11.64 14.86
N PHE A 23 6.42 -11.15 16.02
CA PHE A 23 7.29 -10.46 16.96
C PHE A 23 7.32 -11.23 18.28
N CYS A 24 8.51 -11.28 18.89
CA CYS A 24 8.72 -11.94 20.17
C CYS A 24 7.94 -11.21 21.27
N ARG A 25 7.24 -11.95 22.14
CA ARG A 25 6.46 -11.38 23.24
C ARG A 25 7.30 -10.78 24.37
N GLU A 26 8.58 -11.15 24.48
CA GLU A 26 9.46 -10.71 25.56
C GLU A 26 10.26 -9.46 25.22
N CYS A 27 10.84 -9.43 24.01
CA CYS A 27 11.77 -8.36 23.60
C CYS A 27 11.31 -7.63 22.33
N SER A 28 10.13 -7.93 21.80
CA SER A 28 9.54 -7.29 20.60
C SER A 28 10.40 -7.34 19.34
N ASN A 29 11.45 -8.16 19.32
CA ASN A 29 12.27 -8.40 18.14
C ASN A 29 11.58 -9.35 17.15
N LEU A 30 11.98 -9.27 15.89
CA LEU A 30 11.48 -10.15 14.82
C LEU A 30 11.78 -11.63 15.13
N LEU A 31 10.79 -12.49 14.96
CA LEU A 31 10.96 -13.94 15.03
C LEU A 31 11.36 -14.51 13.67
N TYR A 32 12.31 -15.44 13.67
CA TYR A 32 12.86 -16.06 12.47
C TYR A 32 12.43 -17.52 12.34
N PRO A 33 12.13 -18.00 11.12
CA PRO A 33 11.83 -19.40 10.87
C PRO A 33 13.01 -20.31 11.27
N LYS A 34 12.72 -21.40 11.98
CA LYS A 34 13.67 -22.43 12.41
C LYS A 34 12.99 -23.81 12.40
N GLU A 35 13.68 -24.80 11.86
CA GLU A 35 13.25 -26.19 11.86
C GLU A 35 13.46 -26.84 13.24
N ASP A 36 12.44 -27.50 13.78
CA ASP A 36 12.54 -28.45 14.89
C ASP A 36 12.63 -29.87 14.31
N ARG A 37 13.85 -30.40 14.22
CA ARG A 37 14.18 -31.69 13.57
C ARG A 37 13.65 -32.92 14.30
N VAL A 38 13.34 -32.81 15.59
CA VAL A 38 12.84 -33.94 16.38
C VAL A 38 11.38 -34.19 16.04
N ASN A 39 10.61 -33.11 15.92
CA ASN A 39 9.17 -33.16 15.65
C ASN A 39 8.80 -32.86 14.19
N ASN A 40 9.80 -32.61 13.33
CA ASN A 40 9.66 -32.21 11.92
C ASN A 40 8.64 -31.06 11.73
N ARG A 41 8.75 -30.02 12.57
CA ARG A 41 7.83 -28.88 12.55
C ARG A 41 8.54 -27.55 12.38
N LEU A 42 7.85 -26.59 11.77
CA LEU A 42 8.31 -25.22 11.63
C LEU A 42 8.06 -24.44 12.93
N MET A 43 9.11 -23.83 13.47
CA MET A 43 9.08 -22.96 14.62
C MET A 43 9.53 -21.55 14.22
N PHE A 44 9.07 -20.53 14.93
CA PHE A 44 9.55 -19.16 14.84
C PHE A 44 10.29 -18.81 16.13
N THR A 45 11.57 -18.46 16.03
CA THR A 45 12.45 -18.23 17.19
C THR A 45 13.08 -16.84 17.17
N CYS A 46 13.21 -16.24 18.33
CA CYS A 46 13.93 -14.99 18.49
C CYS A 46 15.44 -15.26 18.51
N ARG A 47 16.22 -14.45 17.78
CA ARG A 47 17.69 -14.53 17.84
C ARG A 47 18.27 -14.00 19.16
N THR A 48 17.55 -13.10 19.84
CA THR A 48 18.05 -12.41 21.04
C THR A 48 17.79 -13.18 22.32
N CYS A 49 16.56 -13.63 22.56
CA CYS A 49 16.18 -14.34 23.80
C CYS A 49 15.98 -15.85 23.61
N HIS A 50 16.11 -16.38 22.39
CA HIS A 50 15.95 -17.80 22.05
C HIS A 50 14.58 -18.43 22.32
N VAL A 51 13.59 -17.65 22.74
CA VAL A 51 12.20 -18.10 22.83
C VAL A 51 11.67 -18.43 21.44
N GLY A 52 10.92 -19.54 21.35
CA GLY A 52 10.33 -20.02 20.11
C GLY A 52 8.87 -20.41 20.27
N GLU A 53 8.08 -20.15 19.22
CA GLU A 53 6.68 -20.52 19.12
C GLU A 53 6.42 -21.34 17.84
N PRO A 54 5.44 -22.26 17.83
CA PRO A 54 5.10 -23.02 16.65
C PRO A 54 4.46 -22.14 15.57
N ALA A 55 4.76 -22.42 14.30
CA ALA A 55 4.19 -21.70 13.18
C ALA A 55 2.70 -22.03 12.99
N THR A 56 1.88 -21.02 12.69
CA THR A 56 0.47 -21.21 12.29
C THR A 56 0.31 -21.46 10.80
N SER A 57 1.22 -20.92 9.99
CA SER A 57 1.28 -21.10 8.55
C SER A 57 2.65 -21.66 8.16
N TYR A 58 2.67 -22.51 7.13
CA TYR A 58 3.92 -23.10 6.62
C TYR A 58 4.59 -22.26 5.54
N CYS A 59 3.90 -21.24 5.01
CA CYS A 59 4.46 -20.32 4.03
C CYS A 59 5.39 -19.32 4.73
N VAL A 60 6.69 -19.46 4.50
CA VAL A 60 7.73 -18.59 5.09
C VAL A 60 7.97 -17.34 4.25
N TYR A 61 7.92 -17.49 2.92
CA TYR A 61 8.20 -16.42 1.98
C TYR A 61 7.38 -16.64 0.71
N GLN A 62 6.91 -15.55 0.12
CA GLN A 62 6.19 -15.54 -1.13
C GLN A 62 6.61 -14.30 -1.91
N ASN A 63 7.04 -14.52 -3.15
CA ASN A 63 7.32 -13.44 -4.08
C ASN A 63 6.10 -13.25 -4.99
N LYS A 64 5.38 -12.12 -4.85
CA LYS A 64 4.24 -11.80 -5.70
C LYS A 64 4.70 -10.87 -6.83
N LEU A 65 4.92 -11.42 -8.02
CA LEU A 65 5.46 -10.71 -9.18
C LEU A 65 4.45 -9.72 -9.80
N ASN A 66 3.17 -10.04 -9.73
CA ASN A 66 2.09 -9.18 -10.20
C ASN A 66 1.13 -8.95 -9.04
N THR A 67 1.16 -7.73 -8.50
CA THR A 67 0.46 -7.37 -7.27
C THR A 67 -0.45 -6.18 -7.59
N GLN A 68 -1.74 -6.42 -7.83
CA GLN A 68 -2.78 -5.36 -7.97
C GLN A 68 -3.03 -4.58 -6.66
N VAL A 69 -2.23 -4.84 -5.62
CA VAL A 69 -2.39 -4.29 -4.27
C VAL A 69 -1.82 -2.87 -4.17
N GLY A 70 -1.18 -2.37 -5.24
CA GLY A 70 -0.63 -1.02 -5.34
C GLY A 70 -1.63 0.05 -5.79
N ASP A 71 -2.67 -0.32 -6.54
CA ASP A 71 -3.54 0.65 -7.22
C ASP A 71 -4.49 1.37 -6.24
N THR A 72 -4.59 0.90 -5.00
CA THR A 72 -5.43 1.50 -3.95
C THR A 72 -4.76 1.42 -2.58
N ALA A 73 -3.43 1.50 -2.53
CA ALA A 73 -2.70 1.46 -1.27
C ALA A 73 -2.88 2.77 -0.49
N GLY A 74 -3.83 2.75 0.45
CA GLY A 74 -4.07 3.85 1.38
C GLY A 74 -4.79 5.01 0.70
N VAL A 75 -6.06 4.81 0.34
CA VAL A 75 -6.99 5.92 0.03
C VAL A 75 -6.93 6.89 1.20
N THR A 76 -6.09 7.92 1.08
CA THR A 76 -5.97 8.96 2.08
C THR A 76 -7.14 9.88 1.82
N THR A 77 -8.05 9.98 2.79
CA THR A 77 -9.15 10.94 2.78
C THR A 77 -8.69 12.37 2.52
N ASP A 78 -7.40 12.62 2.75
CA ASP A 78 -6.75 13.92 2.66
C ASP A 78 -6.16 14.23 1.26
N VAL A 79 -6.22 13.30 0.29
CA VAL A 79 -5.78 13.60 -1.11
C VAL A 79 -6.53 14.81 -1.65
N GLY A 80 -7.82 14.93 -1.38
CA GLY A 80 -8.64 16.06 -1.86
C GLY A 80 -8.31 17.41 -1.21
N SER A 81 -7.46 17.43 -0.18
CA SER A 81 -6.97 18.67 0.44
C SER A 81 -5.60 19.11 -0.07
N ASP A 82 -4.95 18.28 -0.90
CA ASP A 82 -3.67 18.61 -1.52
C ASP A 82 -3.91 19.49 -2.76
N PRO A 83 -3.58 20.79 -2.71
CA PRO A 83 -3.78 21.70 -3.85
C PRO A 83 -2.89 21.33 -5.05
N THR A 84 -1.89 20.45 -4.87
CA THR A 84 -1.05 19.95 -5.96
C THR A 84 -1.65 18.75 -6.69
N VAL A 85 -2.74 18.17 -6.17
CA VAL A 85 -3.49 17.06 -6.79
C VAL A 85 -4.67 17.55 -7.63
N CYS A 86 -5.01 18.84 -7.56
CA CYS A 86 -5.99 19.46 -8.45
C CYS A 86 -5.55 19.37 -9.92
N LEU A 87 -6.55 19.29 -10.83
CA LEU A 87 -6.32 19.34 -12.27
C LEU A 87 -5.44 20.56 -12.61
N PRO A 88 -4.34 20.40 -13.38
CA PRO A 88 -3.47 21.49 -13.75
C PRO A 88 -4.29 22.50 -14.54
N GLY A 89 -4.66 23.60 -13.89
CA GLY A 89 -5.50 24.61 -14.53
C GLY A 89 -6.36 25.45 -13.62
N PHE A 90 -6.93 24.97 -12.51
CA PHE A 90 -7.94 25.78 -11.80
C PHE A 90 -7.41 26.38 -10.49
N CYS A 91 -7.82 27.62 -10.19
CA CYS A 91 -7.46 28.32 -8.96
C CYS A 91 -8.36 27.90 -7.79
N ASP A 92 -7.79 27.33 -6.72
CA ASP A 92 -8.56 26.85 -5.56
C ASP A 92 -9.34 27.93 -4.78
N ARG A 93 -9.03 29.22 -4.98
CA ARG A 93 -9.74 30.31 -4.27
C ARG A 93 -10.99 30.79 -5.00
N CYS A 94 -11.01 30.76 -6.33
CA CYS A 94 -12.10 31.30 -7.13
C CYS A 94 -12.72 30.30 -8.10
N GLY A 95 -12.10 29.12 -8.29
CA GLY A 95 -12.53 28.10 -9.24
C GLY A 95 -12.29 28.47 -10.70
N GLU A 96 -11.60 29.59 -10.96
CA GLU A 96 -11.34 30.07 -12.31
C GLU A 96 -10.11 29.39 -12.91
N GLU A 97 -10.16 29.28 -14.23
CA GLU A 97 -9.08 28.83 -15.09
C GLU A 97 -7.84 29.77 -14.93
N ILE A 98 -6.68 29.19 -14.59
CA ILE A 98 -5.38 29.83 -14.44
C ILE A 98 -4.78 30.05 -15.83
N THR A 99 -4.90 31.27 -16.32
CA THR A 99 -4.33 31.70 -17.61
C THR A 99 -3.09 32.58 -17.41
N CYS A 100 -2.23 32.62 -18.43
CA CYS A 100 -1.14 33.59 -18.44
C CYS A 100 -1.70 34.99 -18.75
N PHE A 101 -1.54 35.94 -17.83
CA PHE A 101 -2.03 37.32 -17.98
C PHE A 101 -1.49 38.05 -19.23
N VAL A 102 -0.32 37.66 -19.75
CA VAL A 102 0.35 38.37 -20.86
C VAL A 102 -0.10 37.88 -22.23
N CYS A 103 -0.38 36.57 -22.38
CA CYS A 103 -0.73 35.97 -23.66
C CYS A 103 -2.15 35.39 -23.70
N GLU A 104 -2.90 35.43 -22.59
CA GLU A 104 -4.25 34.88 -22.41
C GLU A 104 -4.38 33.41 -22.85
N SER A 105 -3.25 32.73 -23.04
CA SER A 105 -3.20 31.34 -23.48
C SER A 105 -3.03 30.43 -22.28
N TRP A 106 -3.71 29.30 -22.38
CA TRP A 106 -3.41 28.11 -21.62
C TRP A 106 -2.05 27.56 -22.04
N SER A 107 -1.29 26.97 -21.11
CA SER A 107 -0.26 26.03 -21.53
C SER A 107 -0.98 24.82 -22.11
N GLU A 108 -1.27 24.86 -23.40
CA GLU A 108 -1.54 23.68 -24.21
C GLU A 108 -0.26 22.82 -24.16
N GLU A 109 -0.07 22.07 -23.08
CA GLU A 109 0.55 20.77 -23.25
C GLU A 109 -0.52 19.93 -23.97
N SER A 110 -0.36 19.87 -25.28
CA SER A 110 -1.16 19.08 -26.21
C SER A 110 -1.20 17.63 -25.73
N TRP A 111 -2.23 17.28 -24.96
CA TRP A 111 -2.72 15.92 -24.86
C TRP A 111 -3.73 15.79 -25.99
N SER A 112 -3.35 15.03 -27.01
CA SER A 112 -4.23 14.70 -28.12
C SER A 112 -5.53 14.11 -27.60
N GLU A 113 -6.65 14.34 -28.28
CA GLU A 113 -7.93 13.68 -28.00
C GLU A 113 -7.82 12.13 -27.99
N GLU A 114 -6.73 11.59 -28.58
CA GLU A 114 -6.37 10.17 -28.55
C GLU A 114 -5.95 9.66 -27.15
N ASP A 115 -5.50 10.53 -26.24
CA ASP A 115 -5.09 10.16 -24.88
C ASP A 115 -6.28 10.05 -23.91
N TYR A 116 -7.44 10.61 -24.27
CA TYR A 116 -8.66 10.58 -23.44
C TYR A 116 -9.40 9.24 -23.55
N ASP A 117 -9.34 8.60 -24.72
CA ASP A 117 -9.94 7.29 -24.95
C ASP A 117 -9.14 6.14 -24.31
N ASP A 118 -7.80 6.25 -24.23
CA ASP A 118 -6.96 5.25 -23.54
C ASP A 118 -7.18 5.26 -22.02
N PHE A 119 -7.44 6.44 -21.44
CA PHE A 119 -7.76 6.59 -20.01
C PHE A 119 -9.20 6.15 -19.66
N MET A 120 -10.14 6.16 -20.61
CA MET A 120 -11.51 5.68 -20.42
C MET A 120 -11.67 4.16 -20.62
N MET A 121 -10.66 3.48 -21.18
CA MET A 121 -10.71 2.03 -21.45
C MET A 121 -9.84 1.16 -20.52
N ASN A 122 -9.12 1.73 -19.55
CA ASN A 122 -8.32 0.98 -18.58
C ASN A 122 -8.85 1.07 -17.15
#